data_AF-A0ABD3VCV0-F1
#
_entry.id   AF-A0ABD3VCV0-F1
#
_cell.length_a   1.000
_cell.length_b   1.000
_cell.length_c   1.000
_cell.angle_alpha   90.00
_cell.angle_beta   90.00
_cell.angle_gamma   90.00
#
_symmetry.space_group_name_H-M   'P 1'
#
loop_
_entity.id
_entity.type
_entity.pdbx_description
1 polymer ?
#
loop_
_entity_poly.entity_id
_entity_poly.type
_entity_poly.pdbx_seq_one_letter_code
_entity_poly.pdbx_strand_id
1 'polypeptide(L)'
;MPIGSPQKVLRYPPNDKPVEEIMHHLEKSLEYAPSNCAALYDKGLLFRLLGRLHDAVELFIDIRTQKDCSPWQAVLCMEQHALCLQEIAETENEDDQKEALNTNIKELLFEAMEKAANIASLVPFYQPRGTAFPSLKEMLLRQGKGNKYYKTTLKEFARLYELIGKYGHALSFYTKISEMSDTDAKDPEIILKMAQNYVKQRDFRNSLLFFNLIETSCTRLADENRKLYFEAYLEGALCALEQDNAKEAKSRFKRTVRFCSQSKMISEDDDEEEEDSYDIHIQTSRDADKSGLKLFDLLTNTCSLKVSLNDNQTTEELKYEGI
;
A
#
# COMPACT_ATOMS: atom_id res chain seq x y z
N MET A 1 -15.54 18.15 -15.14
CA MET A 1 -15.41 16.69 -15.37
C MET A 1 -13.99 16.28 -15.01
N PRO A 2 -13.73 15.13 -14.36
CA PRO A 2 -12.36 14.67 -14.20
C PRO A 2 -11.92 14.06 -15.54
N ILE A 3 -11.07 14.78 -16.27
CA ILE A 3 -10.43 14.27 -17.49
C ILE A 3 -9.33 13.33 -17.02
N GLY A 4 -9.47 12.04 -17.29
CA GLY A 4 -8.39 11.07 -17.07
C GLY A 4 -7.20 11.39 -17.97
N SER A 5 -5.99 11.06 -17.52
CA SER A 5 -4.77 11.20 -18.31
C SER A 5 -4.90 10.42 -19.63
N PRO A 6 -4.75 11.07 -20.80
CA PRO A 6 -4.92 10.39 -22.08
C PRO A 6 -3.78 9.39 -22.31
N GLN A 7 -4.12 8.11 -22.38
CA GLN A 7 -3.13 7.05 -22.58
C GLN A 7 -2.67 6.96 -24.04
N LYS A 8 -3.64 7.08 -24.95
CA LYS A 8 -3.43 7.07 -26.40
C LYS A 8 -3.81 8.43 -26.97
N VAL A 9 -2.95 8.96 -27.82
CA VAL A 9 -3.15 10.21 -28.53
C VAL A 9 -3.14 9.91 -30.03
N LEU A 10 -4.17 10.37 -30.74
CA LEU A 10 -4.21 10.29 -32.21
C LEU A 10 -3.23 11.32 -32.77
N ARG A 11 -2.30 10.92 -33.63
CA ARG A 11 -1.36 11.88 -34.25
C ARG A 11 -2.12 12.85 -35.14
N TYR A 12 -1.94 14.15 -34.89
CA TYR A 12 -2.51 15.21 -35.73
C TYR A 12 -1.44 15.74 -36.70
N PRO A 13 -1.82 16.10 -37.94
CA PRO A 13 -0.91 16.79 -38.83
C PRO A 13 -0.56 18.17 -38.24
N PRO A 14 0.71 18.59 -38.27
CA PRO A 14 1.18 19.80 -37.57
C PRO A 14 0.63 21.11 -38.11
N ASN A 15 0.06 21.12 -39.32
CA ASN A 15 -0.48 22.30 -39.99
C ASN A 15 -2.01 22.26 -40.09
N ASP A 16 -2.67 21.52 -39.20
CA ASP A 16 -4.12 21.53 -39.14
C ASP A 16 -4.61 22.80 -38.42
N LYS A 17 -5.60 23.48 -39.00
CA LYS A 17 -6.13 24.74 -38.46
C LYS A 17 -6.54 24.64 -36.97
N PRO A 18 -7.16 23.53 -36.49
CA PRO A 18 -7.48 23.37 -35.08
C PRO A 18 -6.24 23.35 -34.17
N VAL A 19 -5.11 22.79 -34.63
CA VAL A 19 -3.86 22.75 -33.85
C VAL A 19 -3.33 24.16 -33.64
N GLU A 20 -3.32 24.97 -34.70
CA GLU A 20 -2.88 26.37 -34.64
C GLU A 20 -3.76 27.20 -33.71
N GLU A 21 -5.09 27.03 -33.81
CA GLU A 21 -6.04 27.72 -32.93
C GLU A 21 -5.86 27.33 -31.45
N ILE A 22 -5.68 26.04 -31.15
CA ILE A 22 -5.43 25.56 -29.79
C ILE A 22 -4.10 26.14 -29.27
N MET A 23 -3.02 26.08 -30.06
CA MET A 23 -1.72 26.61 -29.66
C MET A 23 -1.82 28.12 -29.37
N HIS A 24 -2.49 28.89 -30.24
CA HIS A 24 -2.70 30.32 -30.03
C HIS A 24 -3.44 30.63 -28.72
N HIS A 25 -4.50 29.88 -28.41
CA HIS A 25 -5.24 30.06 -27.16
C HIS A 25 -4.42 29.70 -25.92
N LEU A 26 -3.62 28.62 -25.99
CA LEU A 26 -2.73 28.23 -24.91
C LEU A 26 -1.65 29.26 -24.67
N GLU A 27 -1.00 29.75 -25.72
CA GLU A 27 0.03 30.79 -25.62
C GLU A 27 -0.53 32.07 -25.02
N LYS A 28 -1.70 32.52 -25.49
CA LYS A 28 -2.39 33.68 -24.92
C LYS A 28 -2.74 33.47 -23.44
N SER A 29 -3.15 32.26 -23.04
CA SER A 29 -3.38 31.97 -21.62
C SER A 29 -2.10 32.07 -20.79
N LEU A 30 -0.95 31.63 -21.35
CA LEU A 30 0.34 31.66 -20.68
C LEU A 30 0.94 33.07 -20.64
N GLU A 31 0.61 33.95 -21.59
CA GLU A 31 0.92 35.37 -21.51
C GLU A 31 0.27 36.04 -20.30
N TYR A 32 -1.00 35.74 -20.03
CA TYR A 32 -1.70 36.27 -18.86
C TYR A 32 -1.27 35.61 -17.54
N ALA A 33 -0.94 34.32 -17.57
CA ALA A 33 -0.56 33.55 -16.39
C ALA A 33 0.55 32.53 -16.73
N PRO A 34 1.84 32.93 -16.66
CA PRO A 34 2.95 32.08 -17.07
C PRO A 34 3.09 30.77 -16.28
N SER A 35 2.64 30.74 -15.02
CA SER A 35 2.65 29.56 -14.15
C SER A 35 1.35 28.76 -14.19
N ASN A 36 0.47 29.00 -15.18
CA ASN A 36 -0.76 28.24 -15.32
C ASN A 36 -0.46 26.78 -15.72
N CYS A 37 -0.33 25.92 -14.70
CA CYS A 37 0.00 24.51 -14.84
C CYS A 37 -0.99 23.74 -15.73
N ALA A 38 -2.26 24.15 -15.78
CA ALA A 38 -3.26 23.51 -16.64
C ALA A 38 -2.98 23.83 -18.12
N ALA A 39 -2.74 25.11 -18.46
CA ALA A 39 -2.39 25.50 -19.82
C ALA A 39 -1.03 24.92 -20.26
N LEU A 40 -0.05 24.86 -19.37
CA LEU A 40 1.23 24.19 -19.65
C LEU A 40 1.03 22.69 -19.89
N TYR A 41 0.20 22.02 -19.08
CA TYR A 41 -0.10 20.60 -19.27
C TYR A 41 -0.77 20.32 -20.60
N ASP A 42 -1.79 21.11 -20.96
CA ASP A 42 -2.49 20.99 -22.24
C ASP A 42 -1.55 21.26 -23.43
N LYS A 43 -0.62 22.22 -23.29
CA LYS A 43 0.44 22.45 -24.27
C LYS A 43 1.38 21.25 -24.42
N GLY A 44 1.70 20.56 -23.32
CA GLY A 44 2.52 19.34 -23.33
C GLY A 44 1.81 18.19 -24.03
N LEU A 45 0.49 18.04 -23.79
CA LEU A 45 -0.34 17.09 -24.52
C LEU A 45 -0.38 17.40 -26.02
N LEU A 46 -0.47 18.68 -26.39
CA LEU A 46 -0.41 19.10 -27.80
C LEU A 46 0.94 18.76 -28.44
N PHE A 47 2.06 19.00 -27.76
CA PHE A 47 3.38 18.58 -28.27
C PHE A 47 3.46 17.07 -28.47
N ARG A 48 2.95 16.28 -27.53
CA ARG A 48 2.86 14.83 -27.68
C ARG A 48 1.98 14.44 -28.88
N LEU A 49 0.81 15.06 -29.06
CA LEU A 49 -0.08 14.84 -30.22
C LEU A 49 0.61 15.11 -31.57
N LEU A 50 1.50 16.10 -31.59
CA LEU A 50 2.28 16.49 -32.77
C LEU A 50 3.55 15.65 -32.99
N GLY A 51 3.83 14.66 -32.13
CA GLY A 51 5.05 13.86 -32.19
C GLY A 51 6.31 14.61 -31.73
N ARG A 52 6.16 15.80 -31.14
CA ARG A 52 7.24 16.59 -30.55
C ARG A 52 7.52 16.09 -29.13
N LEU A 53 8.00 14.84 -29.05
CA LEU A 53 8.09 14.11 -27.78
C LEU A 53 9.08 14.74 -26.80
N HIS A 54 10.24 15.20 -27.26
CA HIS A 54 11.22 15.87 -26.40
C HIS A 54 10.69 17.17 -25.80
N ASP A 55 10.05 18.02 -26.61
CA ASP A 55 9.42 19.26 -26.13
C ASP A 55 8.31 18.97 -25.10
N ALA A 56 7.53 17.90 -25.30
CA ALA A 56 6.53 17.46 -24.34
C ALA A 56 7.17 17.00 -23.02
N VAL A 57 8.27 16.23 -23.09
CA VAL A 57 9.01 15.76 -21.91
C VAL A 57 9.55 16.92 -21.09
N GLU A 58 10.24 17.88 -21.72
CA GLU A 58 10.75 19.07 -21.05
C GLU A 58 9.63 19.83 -20.33
N LEU A 59 8.50 20.05 -21.01
CA LEU A 59 7.39 20.78 -20.43
C LEU A 59 6.75 20.05 -19.24
N PHE A 60 6.61 18.72 -19.30
CA PHE A 60 6.12 17.95 -18.15
C PHE A 60 7.10 17.95 -16.98
N ILE A 61 8.41 17.98 -17.25
CA ILE A 61 9.45 18.14 -16.23
C ILE A 61 9.36 19.53 -15.58
N ASP A 62 9.15 20.58 -16.37
CA ASP A 62 9.04 21.93 -15.84
C ASP A 62 7.83 22.05 -14.92
N ILE A 63 6.65 21.60 -15.36
CA ILE A 63 5.40 21.69 -14.56
C ILE A 63 5.54 20.99 -13.21
N ARG A 64 6.17 19.80 -13.14
CA ARG A 64 6.32 19.06 -11.87
C ARG A 64 7.27 19.75 -10.88
N THR A 65 8.12 20.66 -11.34
CA THR A 65 9.05 21.43 -10.49
C THR A 65 8.49 22.79 -10.08
N GLN A 66 7.36 23.22 -10.66
CA GLN A 66 6.72 24.47 -10.29
C GLN A 66 6.09 24.40 -8.89
N LYS A 67 6.29 25.45 -8.11
CA LYS A 67 5.79 25.57 -6.74
C LYS A 67 4.26 25.57 -6.64
N ASP A 68 3.59 26.14 -7.64
CA ASP A 68 2.14 26.32 -7.66
C ASP A 68 1.40 25.14 -8.32
N CYS A 69 2.14 24.11 -8.75
CA CYS A 69 1.56 22.92 -9.35
C CYS A 69 0.83 22.09 -8.29
N SER A 70 -0.44 21.77 -8.55
CA SER A 70 -1.17 20.90 -7.62
C SER A 70 -0.53 19.51 -7.58
N PRO A 71 -0.51 18.84 -6.41
CA PRO A 71 0.09 17.51 -6.29
C PRO A 71 -0.47 16.49 -7.28
N TRP A 72 -1.78 16.58 -7.59
CA TRP A 72 -2.40 15.69 -8.56
C TRP A 72 -1.99 16.01 -10.00
N GLN A 73 -1.84 17.30 -10.33
CA GLN A 73 -1.34 17.71 -11.65
C GLN A 73 0.10 17.21 -11.86
N ALA A 74 0.95 17.26 -10.84
CA ALA A 74 2.29 16.70 -10.89
C ALA A 74 2.27 15.19 -11.21
N VAL A 75 1.36 14.42 -10.61
CA VAL A 75 1.16 13.00 -10.95
C VAL A 75 0.79 12.81 -12.43
N LEU A 76 -0.15 13.62 -12.94
CA LEU A 76 -0.55 13.55 -14.36
C LEU A 76 0.62 13.88 -15.29
N CYS A 77 1.45 14.86 -14.95
CA CYS A 77 2.66 15.20 -15.71
C CYS A 77 3.67 14.05 -15.71
N MET A 78 3.89 13.39 -14.57
CA MET A 78 4.81 12.25 -14.48
C MET A 78 4.33 11.08 -15.34
N GLU A 79 3.02 10.80 -15.35
CA GLU A 79 2.46 9.77 -16.23
C GLU A 79 2.63 10.12 -17.71
N GLN A 80 2.35 11.37 -18.10
CA GLN A 80 2.52 11.80 -19.49
C GLN A 80 3.99 11.83 -19.93
N HIS A 81 4.91 12.22 -19.05
CA HIS A 81 6.34 12.12 -19.27
C HIS A 81 6.75 10.65 -19.52
N ALA A 82 6.29 9.72 -18.70
CA ALA A 82 6.58 8.30 -18.90
C ALA A 82 6.04 7.77 -20.24
N LEU A 83 4.84 8.20 -20.65
CA LEU A 83 4.25 7.82 -21.93
C LEU A 83 5.02 8.40 -23.13
N CYS A 84 5.53 9.63 -23.04
CA CYS A 84 6.42 10.19 -24.06
C CYS A 84 7.71 9.40 -24.18
N LEU A 85 8.36 9.07 -23.04
CA LEU A 85 9.57 8.23 -23.04
C LEU A 85 9.30 6.84 -23.63
N GLN A 86 8.12 6.28 -23.38
CA GLN A 86 7.72 5.01 -23.96
C GLN A 86 7.61 5.09 -25.49
N GLU A 87 7.00 6.15 -26.02
CA GLU A 87 6.95 6.38 -27.47
C GLU A 87 8.35 6.57 -28.07
N ILE A 88 9.26 7.25 -27.36
CA ILE A 88 10.68 7.37 -27.76
C ILE A 88 11.34 5.98 -27.80
N ALA A 89 11.17 5.18 -26.75
CA ALA A 89 11.75 3.84 -26.63
C ALA A 89 11.22 2.85 -27.67
N GLU A 90 9.99 3.05 -28.17
CA GLU A 90 9.41 2.24 -29.26
C GLU A 90 10.13 2.48 -30.60
N THR A 91 10.70 3.68 -30.80
CA THR A 91 11.49 4.03 -32.00
C THR A 91 13.00 3.85 -31.82
N GLU A 92 13.46 3.58 -30.60
CA GLU A 92 14.87 3.37 -30.28
C GLU A 92 15.37 2.02 -30.80
N ASN A 93 16.52 2.06 -31.49
CA ASN A 93 17.16 0.90 -32.11
C ASN A 93 18.33 0.38 -31.29
N GLU A 94 18.95 1.21 -30.45
CA GLU A 94 20.02 0.79 -29.56
C GLU A 94 19.46 0.10 -28.31
N ASP A 95 19.75 -1.20 -28.15
CA ASP A 95 19.21 -2.01 -27.05
C ASP A 95 19.56 -1.44 -25.67
N ASP A 96 20.78 -0.95 -25.48
CA ASP A 96 21.23 -0.36 -24.21
C ASP A 96 20.45 0.92 -23.87
N GLN A 97 20.24 1.80 -24.87
CA GLN A 97 19.46 3.03 -24.68
C GLN A 97 17.99 2.71 -24.43
N LYS A 98 17.45 1.73 -25.13
CA LYS A 98 16.08 1.25 -24.93
C LYS A 98 15.88 0.65 -23.54
N GLU A 99 16.85 -0.10 -23.02
CA GLU A 99 16.81 -0.64 -21.65
C GLU A 99 16.89 0.49 -20.60
N ALA A 100 17.76 1.48 -20.82
CA ALA A 100 17.86 2.66 -19.96
C ALA A 100 16.54 3.46 -19.92
N LEU A 101 15.92 3.71 -21.09
CA LEU A 101 14.62 4.34 -21.19
C LEU A 101 13.54 3.55 -20.45
N ASN A 102 13.50 2.22 -20.64
CA ASN A 102 12.54 1.36 -19.94
C ASN A 102 12.72 1.38 -18.42
N THR A 103 13.95 1.52 -17.94
CA THR A 103 14.24 1.66 -16.50
C THR A 103 13.71 3.00 -15.99
N ASN A 104 14.00 4.10 -16.69
CA ASN A 104 13.50 5.43 -16.33
C ASN A 104 11.96 5.51 -16.35
N ILE A 105 11.32 4.93 -17.37
CA ILE A 105 9.85 4.87 -17.48
C ILE A 105 9.25 4.16 -16.26
N LYS A 106 9.83 3.02 -15.86
CA LYS A 106 9.38 2.28 -14.68
C LYS A 106 9.48 3.14 -13.42
N GLU A 107 10.66 3.67 -13.13
CA GLU A 107 10.91 4.50 -11.94
C GLU A 107 9.94 5.68 -11.86
N LEU A 108 9.74 6.37 -12.98
CA LEU A 108 8.84 7.51 -13.07
C LEU A 108 7.38 7.14 -12.80
N LEU A 109 6.91 6.02 -13.36
CA LEU A 109 5.54 5.53 -13.12
C LEU A 109 5.35 5.03 -11.69
N PHE A 110 6.37 4.44 -11.06
CA PHE A 110 6.35 4.10 -9.64
C PHE A 110 6.25 5.34 -8.77
N GLU A 111 7.09 6.34 -9.02
CA GLU A 111 7.08 7.58 -8.24
C GLU A 111 5.73 8.31 -8.38
N ALA A 112 5.17 8.37 -9.59
CA ALA A 112 3.86 8.97 -9.85
C ALA A 112 2.76 8.28 -9.03
N MET A 113 2.86 6.95 -8.92
CA MET A 113 1.91 6.13 -8.19
C MET A 113 2.01 6.32 -6.68
N GLU A 114 3.22 6.29 -6.12
CA GLU A 114 3.42 6.54 -4.68
C GLU A 114 2.88 7.92 -4.30
N LYS A 115 3.14 8.95 -5.11
CA LYS A 115 2.56 10.28 -4.91
C LYS A 115 1.03 10.26 -4.96
N ALA A 116 0.41 9.63 -5.94
CA ALA A 116 -1.04 9.57 -6.02
C ALA A 116 -1.68 8.77 -4.89
N ALA A 117 -1.05 7.68 -4.43
CA ALA A 117 -1.51 6.93 -3.26
C ALA A 117 -1.46 7.80 -1.99
N ASN A 118 -0.37 8.55 -1.80
CA ASN A 118 -0.23 9.50 -0.70
C ASN A 118 -1.28 10.62 -0.77
N ILE A 119 -1.58 11.16 -1.97
CA ILE A 119 -2.63 12.16 -2.14
C ILE A 119 -4.01 11.57 -1.81
N ALA A 120 -4.29 10.36 -2.30
CA ALA A 120 -5.57 9.69 -2.08
C ALA A 120 -5.80 9.26 -0.62
N SER A 121 -4.73 8.96 0.13
CA SER A 121 -4.83 8.65 1.55
C SER A 121 -5.16 9.89 2.39
N LEU A 122 -4.63 11.05 2.01
CA LEU A 122 -4.86 12.33 2.71
C LEU A 122 -6.19 12.99 2.31
N VAL A 123 -6.63 12.82 1.07
CA VAL A 123 -7.80 13.52 0.54
C VAL A 123 -8.80 12.50 -0.02
N PRO A 124 -9.85 12.12 0.74
CA PRO A 124 -10.82 11.08 0.37
C PRO A 124 -11.50 11.29 -0.98
N PHE A 125 -11.63 12.54 -1.43
CA PHE A 125 -12.14 12.89 -2.77
C PHE A 125 -11.35 12.23 -3.92
N TYR A 126 -10.07 11.92 -3.71
CA TYR A 126 -9.22 11.23 -4.68
C TYR A 126 -9.23 9.70 -4.52
N GLN A 127 -9.87 9.11 -3.50
CA GLN A 127 -9.95 7.65 -3.34
C GLN A 127 -10.66 6.94 -4.51
N PRO A 128 -11.78 7.45 -5.08
CA PRO A 128 -12.37 6.88 -6.29
C PRO A 128 -11.46 7.02 -7.52
N ARG A 129 -10.51 7.98 -7.49
CA ARG A 129 -9.54 8.23 -8.57
C ARG A 129 -8.34 7.29 -8.51
N GLY A 130 -8.17 6.55 -7.40
CA GLY A 130 -7.19 5.46 -7.22
C GLY A 130 -7.53 4.19 -7.99
N THR A 131 -8.56 4.20 -8.84
CA THR A 131 -8.84 3.11 -9.79
C THR A 131 -7.81 3.13 -10.92
N ALA A 132 -6.72 2.42 -10.64
CA ALA A 132 -5.78 1.85 -11.60
C ALA A 132 -5.06 2.84 -12.50
N PHE A 133 -3.79 3.12 -12.18
CA PHE A 133 -2.75 3.61 -13.08
C PHE A 133 -2.71 2.71 -14.32
N PRO A 134 -3.46 3.03 -15.39
CA PRO A 134 -3.69 2.07 -16.44
C PRO A 134 -2.43 2.00 -17.32
N SER A 135 -1.62 3.06 -17.32
CA SER A 135 -0.35 3.16 -18.07
C SER A 135 0.73 2.28 -17.43
N LEU A 136 0.91 2.37 -16.11
CA LEU A 136 1.79 1.44 -15.39
C LEU A 136 1.28 0.00 -15.52
N LYS A 137 -0.04 -0.20 -15.38
CA LYS A 137 -0.62 -1.54 -15.53
C LYS A 137 -0.39 -2.12 -16.92
N GLU A 138 -0.58 -1.33 -17.97
CA GLU A 138 -0.34 -1.74 -19.35
C GLU A 138 1.14 -2.06 -19.58
N MET A 139 2.06 -1.18 -19.17
CA MET A 139 3.50 -1.39 -19.30
C MET A 139 3.95 -2.68 -18.60
N LEU A 140 3.51 -2.87 -17.35
CA LEU A 140 3.82 -4.06 -16.58
C LEU A 140 3.20 -5.33 -17.20
N LEU A 141 1.97 -5.28 -17.71
CA LEU A 141 1.32 -6.44 -18.34
C LEU A 141 1.88 -6.80 -19.73
N ARG A 142 2.42 -5.83 -20.49
CA ARG A 142 3.12 -6.09 -21.78
C ARG A 142 4.27 -7.09 -21.62
N GLN A 143 4.83 -7.22 -20.41
CA GLN A 143 5.89 -8.17 -20.14
C GLN A 143 5.41 -9.63 -20.21
N GLY A 144 4.15 -9.95 -19.91
CA GLY A 144 3.56 -11.28 -20.13
C GLY A 144 4.16 -12.44 -19.30
N LYS A 145 3.47 -13.58 -19.27
CA LYS A 145 3.86 -14.77 -18.48
C LYS A 145 5.20 -15.40 -18.88
N GLY A 146 5.65 -15.19 -20.12
CA GLY A 146 6.91 -15.73 -20.64
C GLY A 146 8.15 -14.89 -20.34
N ASN A 147 7.99 -13.76 -19.66
CA ASN A 147 9.10 -12.88 -19.32
C ASN A 147 9.67 -13.22 -17.95
N LYS A 148 11.01 -13.32 -17.86
CA LYS A 148 11.75 -13.53 -16.61
C LYS A 148 11.38 -12.55 -15.49
N TYR A 149 10.91 -11.36 -15.84
CA TYR A 149 10.50 -10.32 -14.90
C TYR A 149 9.03 -10.39 -14.46
N TYR A 150 8.22 -11.30 -15.01
CA TYR A 150 6.78 -11.37 -14.75
C TYR A 150 6.43 -11.55 -13.27
N LYS A 151 7.18 -12.38 -12.53
CA LYS A 151 6.99 -12.54 -11.09
C LYS A 151 7.22 -11.22 -10.35
N THR A 152 8.27 -10.48 -10.72
CA THR A 152 8.57 -9.14 -10.19
C THR A 152 7.44 -8.17 -10.51
N THR A 153 6.96 -8.16 -11.75
CA THR A 153 5.81 -7.37 -12.20
C THR A 153 4.57 -7.59 -11.32
N LEU A 154 4.25 -8.85 -11.00
CA LEU A 154 3.11 -9.16 -10.12
C LEU A 154 3.34 -8.68 -8.68
N LYS A 155 4.58 -8.76 -8.16
CA LYS A 155 4.90 -8.26 -6.81
C LYS A 155 4.65 -6.76 -6.73
N GLU A 156 5.04 -6.04 -7.78
CA GLU A 156 4.82 -4.60 -7.87
C GLU A 156 3.34 -4.22 -7.98
N PHE A 157 2.54 -4.99 -8.73
CA PHE A 157 1.09 -4.80 -8.71
C PHE A 157 0.49 -5.02 -7.33
N ALA A 158 0.92 -6.06 -6.63
CA ALA A 158 0.41 -6.36 -5.31
C ALA A 158 0.72 -5.19 -4.34
N ARG A 159 1.97 -4.70 -4.33
CA ARG A 159 2.39 -3.52 -3.57
C ARG A 159 1.56 -2.27 -3.93
N LEU A 160 1.27 -2.05 -5.21
CA LEU A 160 0.43 -0.95 -5.66
C LEU A 160 -0.97 -1.02 -5.03
N TYR A 161 -1.60 -2.20 -5.06
CA TYR A 161 -2.92 -2.39 -4.47
C TYR A 161 -2.90 -2.29 -2.93
N GLU A 162 -1.78 -2.64 -2.27
CA GLU A 162 -1.57 -2.39 -0.83
C GLU A 162 -1.58 -0.89 -0.50
N LEU A 163 -0.83 -0.08 -1.26
CA LEU A 163 -0.69 1.36 -1.02
C LEU A 163 -2.02 2.11 -1.14
N ILE A 164 -2.88 1.70 -2.06
CA ILE A 164 -4.21 2.31 -2.26
C ILE A 164 -5.31 1.69 -1.36
N GLY A 165 -4.94 0.80 -0.43
CA GLY A 165 -5.87 0.16 0.50
C GLY A 165 -6.81 -0.87 -0.14
N LYS A 166 -6.50 -1.36 -1.34
CA LYS A 166 -7.28 -2.34 -2.10
C LYS A 166 -6.68 -3.74 -1.92
N TYR A 167 -6.57 -4.17 -0.67
CA TYR A 167 -5.89 -5.40 -0.26
C TYR A 167 -6.43 -6.67 -0.94
N GLY A 168 -7.72 -6.75 -1.26
CA GLY A 168 -8.29 -7.91 -1.99
C GLY A 168 -7.72 -8.07 -3.40
N HIS A 169 -7.41 -6.96 -4.07
CA HIS A 169 -6.74 -7.00 -5.36
C HIS A 169 -5.27 -7.40 -5.18
N ALA A 170 -4.58 -6.87 -4.17
CA ALA A 170 -3.20 -7.27 -3.85
C ALA A 170 -3.09 -8.79 -3.62
N LEU A 171 -4.02 -9.38 -2.85
CA LEU A 171 -4.12 -10.83 -2.65
C LEU A 171 -4.24 -11.60 -3.96
N SER A 172 -5.01 -11.11 -4.94
CA SER A 172 -5.13 -11.79 -6.24
C SER A 172 -3.81 -11.87 -7.00
N PHE A 173 -2.91 -10.90 -6.82
CA PHE A 173 -1.57 -10.93 -7.40
C PHE A 173 -0.63 -11.84 -6.62
N TYR A 174 -0.64 -11.79 -5.28
CA TYR A 174 0.14 -12.71 -4.45
C TYR A 174 -0.26 -14.18 -4.64
N THR A 175 -1.56 -14.44 -4.82
CA THR A 175 -2.07 -15.78 -5.14
C THR A 175 -1.48 -16.27 -6.46
N LYS A 176 -1.54 -15.45 -7.52
CA LYS A 176 -0.90 -15.76 -8.81
C LYS A 176 0.59 -16.03 -8.68
N ILE A 177 1.31 -15.22 -7.90
CA ILE A 177 2.74 -15.43 -7.65
C ILE A 177 2.99 -16.79 -6.98
N SER A 178 2.15 -17.16 -6.01
CA SER A 178 2.26 -18.43 -5.29
C SER A 178 1.90 -19.65 -6.14
N GLU A 179 1.06 -19.47 -7.16
CA GLU A 179 0.72 -20.52 -8.14
C GLU A 179 1.83 -20.73 -9.18
N MET A 180 2.75 -19.78 -9.31
CA MET A 180 3.86 -19.81 -10.27
C MET A 180 5.16 -20.37 -9.68
N SER A 181 5.23 -20.66 -8.38
CA SER A 181 6.41 -21.29 -7.81
C SER A 181 6.41 -22.78 -8.15
N ASP A 182 7.36 -23.22 -8.99
CA ASP A 182 7.56 -24.64 -9.34
C ASP A 182 8.11 -25.49 -8.18
N THR A 183 8.38 -24.88 -7.03
CA THR A 183 8.80 -25.56 -5.79
C THR A 183 7.59 -25.93 -4.94
N ASP A 184 7.58 -27.15 -4.37
CA ASP A 184 6.57 -27.58 -3.38
C ASP A 184 6.49 -26.62 -2.18
N ALA A 185 7.57 -25.91 -1.89
CA ALA A 185 7.62 -24.83 -0.91
C ALA A 185 7.24 -23.48 -1.55
N LYS A 186 6.14 -22.89 -1.05
CA LYS A 186 5.75 -21.51 -1.36
C LYS A 186 6.72 -20.52 -0.71
N ASP A 187 7.03 -19.43 -1.41
CA ASP A 187 7.86 -18.31 -0.94
C ASP A 187 7.30 -17.73 0.39
N PRO A 188 7.99 -17.89 1.54
CA PRO A 188 7.48 -17.46 2.85
C PRO A 188 7.20 -15.95 2.93
N GLU A 189 7.94 -15.13 2.19
CA GLU A 189 7.70 -13.68 2.16
C GLU A 189 6.37 -13.35 1.47
N ILE A 190 6.00 -14.11 0.45
CA ILE A 190 4.71 -13.95 -0.23
C ILE A 190 3.58 -14.41 0.67
N ILE A 191 3.76 -15.49 1.42
CA ILE A 191 2.79 -15.95 2.43
C ILE A 191 2.60 -14.87 3.51
N LEU A 192 3.69 -14.24 3.98
CA LEU A 192 3.62 -13.13 4.94
C LEU A 192 2.85 -11.93 4.39
N LYS A 193 3.12 -11.55 3.14
CA LYS A 193 2.37 -10.48 2.47
C LYS A 193 0.89 -10.80 2.34
N MET A 194 0.53 -12.03 2.02
CA MET A 194 -0.88 -12.46 2.01
C MET A 194 -1.50 -12.36 3.41
N ALA A 195 -0.82 -12.82 4.45
CA ALA A 195 -1.29 -12.73 5.84
C ALA A 195 -1.57 -11.28 6.25
N GLN A 196 -0.66 -10.35 5.95
CA GLN A 196 -0.79 -8.91 6.18
C GLN A 196 -2.02 -8.33 5.46
N ASN A 197 -2.22 -8.66 4.20
CA ASN A 197 -3.38 -8.17 3.43
C ASN A 197 -4.72 -8.71 3.96
N TYR A 198 -4.74 -9.92 4.52
CA TYR A 198 -5.92 -10.45 5.20
C TYR A 198 -6.20 -9.72 6.53
N VAL A 199 -5.16 -9.39 7.34
CA VAL A 199 -5.33 -8.53 8.54
C VAL A 199 -5.97 -7.22 8.15
N LYS A 200 -5.46 -6.55 7.11
CA LYS A 200 -5.98 -5.25 6.66
C LYS A 200 -7.42 -5.32 6.12
N GLN A 201 -7.89 -6.49 5.70
CA GLN A 201 -9.30 -6.74 5.34
C GLN A 201 -10.17 -7.18 6.51
N ARG A 202 -9.60 -7.32 7.72
CA ARG A 202 -10.23 -7.93 8.90
C ARG A 202 -10.68 -9.38 8.67
N ASP A 203 -10.07 -10.08 7.71
CA ASP A 203 -10.25 -11.52 7.50
C ASP A 203 -9.23 -12.29 8.37
N PHE A 204 -9.49 -12.29 9.67
CA PHE A 204 -8.59 -12.90 10.64
C PHE A 204 -8.51 -14.42 10.49
N ARG A 205 -9.54 -15.07 9.92
CA ARG A 205 -9.52 -16.52 9.71
C ARG A 205 -8.42 -16.89 8.72
N ASN A 206 -8.41 -16.25 7.55
CA ASN A 206 -7.38 -16.51 6.56
C ASN A 206 -6.02 -15.97 7.01
N SER A 207 -5.96 -14.79 7.63
CA SER A 207 -4.70 -14.25 8.13
C SER A 207 -3.97 -15.20 9.09
N LEU A 208 -4.68 -15.71 10.10
CA LEU A 208 -4.10 -16.62 11.09
C LEU A 208 -3.68 -17.97 10.49
N LEU A 209 -4.40 -18.46 9.48
CA LEU A 209 -3.98 -19.66 8.74
C LEU A 209 -2.61 -19.47 8.06
N PHE A 210 -2.41 -18.32 7.41
CA PHE A 210 -1.14 -18.01 6.75
C PHE A 210 -0.01 -17.76 7.76
N PHE A 211 -0.30 -17.15 8.91
CA PHE A 211 0.68 -17.02 10.00
C PHE A 211 1.11 -18.37 10.58
N ASN A 212 0.17 -19.28 10.80
CA ASN A 212 0.50 -20.65 11.22
C ASN A 212 1.36 -21.37 10.17
N LEU A 213 1.07 -21.17 8.88
CA LEU A 213 1.89 -21.73 7.80
C LEU A 213 3.34 -21.21 7.90
N ILE A 214 3.54 -19.91 8.11
CA ILE A 214 4.88 -19.30 8.25
C ILE A 214 5.59 -19.83 9.50
N GLU A 215 4.93 -19.93 10.64
CA GLU A 215 5.51 -20.53 11.86
C GLU A 215 6.05 -21.94 11.59
N THR A 216 5.33 -22.74 10.80
CA THR A 216 5.75 -24.10 10.46
C THR A 216 6.82 -24.17 9.37
N SER A 217 6.89 -23.18 8.48
CA SER A 217 7.79 -23.20 7.31
C SER A 217 9.05 -22.34 7.44
N CYS A 218 9.02 -21.29 8.27
CA CYS A 218 10.11 -20.31 8.41
C CYS A 218 10.04 -19.58 9.77
N THR A 219 10.61 -20.20 10.81
CA THR A 219 10.62 -19.69 12.20
C THR A 219 11.25 -18.29 12.31
N ARG A 220 12.37 -18.05 11.63
CA ARG A 220 13.02 -16.72 11.58
C ARG A 220 12.05 -15.60 11.19
N LEU A 221 11.28 -15.82 10.12
CA LEU A 221 10.34 -14.81 9.62
C LEU A 221 9.17 -14.60 10.58
N ALA A 222 8.74 -15.64 11.28
CA ALA A 222 7.73 -15.54 12.32
C ALA A 222 8.23 -14.70 13.51
N ASP A 223 9.47 -14.91 13.94
CA ASP A 223 10.09 -14.16 15.05
C ASP A 223 10.27 -12.67 14.70
N GLU A 224 10.77 -12.35 13.51
CA GLU A 224 10.93 -10.97 13.03
C GLU A 224 9.60 -10.20 12.96
N ASN A 225 8.48 -10.91 12.80
CA ASN A 225 7.16 -10.34 12.64
C ASN A 225 6.25 -10.58 13.86
N ARG A 226 6.79 -10.97 15.01
CA ARG A 226 6.02 -11.37 16.20
C ARG A 226 4.97 -10.33 16.65
N LYS A 227 5.29 -9.03 16.55
CA LYS A 227 4.34 -7.94 16.85
C LYS A 227 3.09 -8.00 15.98
N LEU A 228 3.25 -8.26 14.69
CA LEU A 228 2.14 -8.37 13.75
C LEU A 228 1.26 -9.60 14.05
N TYR A 229 1.87 -10.71 14.46
CA TYR A 229 1.14 -11.92 14.88
C TYR A 229 0.31 -11.62 16.12
N PHE A 230 0.94 -10.99 17.11
CA PHE A 230 0.26 -10.55 18.32
C PHE A 230 -0.97 -9.68 18.01
N GLU A 231 -0.81 -8.64 17.19
CA GLU A 231 -1.89 -7.75 16.76
C GLU A 231 -3.01 -8.53 16.05
N ALA A 232 -2.67 -9.41 15.10
CA ALA A 232 -3.65 -10.19 14.36
C ALA A 232 -4.43 -11.18 15.24
N TYR A 233 -3.75 -11.84 16.18
CA TYR A 233 -4.41 -12.75 17.13
C TYR A 233 -5.31 -11.99 18.11
N LEU A 234 -4.86 -10.83 18.61
CA LEU A 234 -5.64 -9.98 19.50
C LEU A 234 -6.89 -9.42 18.81
N GLU A 235 -6.72 -8.75 17.68
CA GLU A 235 -7.83 -8.19 16.90
C GLU A 235 -8.77 -9.30 16.41
N GLY A 236 -8.22 -10.44 16.00
CA GLY A 236 -9.00 -11.61 15.63
C GLY A 236 -9.80 -12.18 16.80
N ALA A 237 -9.24 -12.19 18.02
CA ALA A 237 -9.97 -12.61 19.21
C ALA A 237 -11.14 -11.67 19.50
N LEU A 238 -10.90 -10.35 19.47
CA LEU A 238 -11.93 -9.33 19.65
C LEU A 238 -13.03 -9.42 18.58
N CYS A 239 -12.67 -9.63 17.32
CA CYS A 239 -13.65 -9.82 16.24
C CYS A 239 -14.51 -11.09 16.43
N ALA A 240 -13.90 -12.19 16.90
CA ALA A 240 -14.66 -13.40 17.22
C ALA A 240 -15.62 -13.18 18.41
N LEU A 241 -15.28 -12.31 19.36
CA LEU A 241 -16.19 -11.89 20.43
C LEU A 241 -17.36 -11.06 19.93
N GLU A 242 -17.12 -10.12 19.03
CA GLU A 242 -18.19 -9.34 18.40
C GLU A 242 -19.20 -10.24 17.68
N GLN A 243 -18.76 -11.41 17.22
CA GLN A 243 -19.56 -12.43 16.54
C GLN A 243 -20.15 -13.51 17.48
N ASP A 244 -20.03 -13.34 18.80
CA ASP A 244 -20.49 -14.28 19.82
C ASP A 244 -19.87 -15.69 19.71
N ASN A 245 -18.67 -15.79 19.12
CA ASN A 245 -17.90 -17.03 18.99
C ASN A 245 -16.84 -17.13 20.09
N ALA A 246 -17.33 -17.34 21.31
CA ALA A 246 -16.53 -17.42 22.53
C ALA A 246 -15.39 -18.47 22.46
N LYS A 247 -15.63 -19.62 21.82
CA LYS A 247 -14.63 -20.70 21.71
C LYS A 247 -13.43 -20.27 20.88
N GLU A 248 -13.68 -19.62 19.75
CA GLU A 248 -12.63 -19.16 18.85
C GLU A 248 -11.86 -17.97 19.45
N ALA A 249 -12.58 -17.04 20.10
CA ALA A 249 -11.95 -15.95 20.82
C ALA A 249 -11.03 -16.46 21.94
N LYS A 250 -11.49 -17.42 22.76
CA LYS A 250 -10.67 -18.06 23.82
C LYS A 250 -9.39 -18.66 23.26
N SER A 251 -9.49 -19.41 22.15
CA SER A 251 -8.33 -20.01 21.50
C SER A 251 -7.32 -18.96 21.02
N ARG A 252 -7.81 -17.86 20.44
CA ARG A 252 -6.96 -16.77 19.93
C ARG A 252 -6.30 -15.98 21.07
N PHE A 253 -7.03 -15.64 22.13
CA PHE A 253 -6.45 -14.99 23.31
C PHE A 253 -5.36 -15.82 23.98
N LYS A 254 -5.56 -17.13 24.14
CA LYS A 254 -4.50 -18.02 24.67
C LYS A 254 -3.23 -17.96 23.82
N ARG A 255 -3.37 -17.87 22.50
CA ARG A 255 -2.22 -17.75 21.60
C ARG A 255 -1.54 -16.38 21.72
N THR A 256 -2.31 -15.30 21.82
CA THR A 256 -1.81 -13.94 22.09
C THR A 256 -0.96 -13.89 23.36
N VAL A 257 -1.44 -14.50 24.44
CA VAL A 257 -0.76 -14.52 25.74
C VAL A 257 0.56 -15.30 25.66
N ARG A 258 0.58 -16.45 24.98
CA ARG A 258 1.80 -17.22 24.73
C ARG A 258 2.89 -16.41 23.99
N PHE A 259 2.50 -15.51 23.08
CA PHE A 259 3.45 -14.63 22.42
C PHE A 259 4.07 -13.58 23.37
N CYS A 260 3.30 -13.09 24.34
CA CYS A 260 3.80 -12.17 25.36
C CYS A 260 4.79 -12.84 26.32
N SER A 261 4.56 -14.11 26.69
CA SER A 261 5.43 -14.83 27.62
C SER A 261 6.77 -15.23 27.00
N GLN A 262 6.77 -15.66 25.74
CA GLN A 262 7.99 -15.94 24.98
C GLN A 262 8.85 -14.69 24.68
N SER A 263 8.30 -13.48 24.88
CA SER A 263 9.07 -12.23 24.81
C SER A 263 9.78 -11.91 26.13
N LYS A 264 9.30 -12.43 27.26
CA LYS A 264 9.91 -12.23 28.59
C LYS A 264 11.03 -13.24 28.87
N MET A 265 10.94 -14.46 28.34
CA MET A 265 12.01 -15.47 28.47
C MET A 265 13.28 -15.21 27.64
N ILE A 266 13.32 -14.14 26.84
CA ILE A 266 14.58 -13.69 26.19
C ILE A 266 15.34 -12.71 27.10
N SER A 267 14.73 -12.22 28.19
CA SER A 267 15.37 -11.29 29.13
C SER A 267 15.83 -11.92 30.45
N GLU A 268 15.30 -13.07 30.87
CA GLU A 268 15.70 -13.70 32.14
C GLU A 268 15.69 -15.23 31.98
N ASP A 269 16.88 -15.83 32.13
CA ASP A 269 17.04 -17.25 32.44
C ASP A 269 16.45 -17.46 33.84
N ASP A 270 15.37 -18.22 33.96
CA ASP A 270 15.11 -19.02 35.16
C ASP A 270 14.11 -20.15 34.82
N ASP A 271 14.58 -21.37 35.09
CA ASP A 271 13.83 -22.62 35.02
C ASP A 271 12.83 -22.67 36.18
N GLU A 272 11.53 -22.59 35.90
CA GLU A 272 10.51 -23.18 36.79
C GLU A 272 9.21 -23.45 36.00
N GLU A 273 8.76 -24.71 36.06
CA GLU A 273 7.47 -25.17 35.52
C GLU A 273 6.32 -24.60 36.37
N GLU A 274 6.01 -23.30 36.24
CA GLU A 274 4.78 -22.75 36.78
C GLU A 274 3.62 -22.97 35.78
N GLU A 275 2.49 -23.43 36.30
CA GLU A 275 1.20 -23.40 35.60
C GLU A 275 0.93 -21.95 35.16
N ASP A 276 1.21 -21.67 33.89
CA ASP A 276 1.06 -20.41 33.15
C ASP A 276 -0.24 -19.63 33.49
N SER A 277 -0.27 -18.99 34.66
CA SER A 277 -1.36 -18.17 35.18
C SER A 277 -1.07 -16.72 34.78
N TYR A 278 -1.56 -16.34 33.62
CA TYR A 278 -1.35 -14.99 33.09
C TYR A 278 -2.35 -13.99 33.66
N ASP A 279 -1.85 -12.94 34.29
CA ASP A 279 -2.62 -11.78 34.73
C ASP A 279 -2.74 -10.77 33.57
N ILE A 280 -3.95 -10.63 33.01
CA ILE A 280 -4.25 -9.64 31.96
C ILE A 280 -4.73 -8.35 32.64
N HIS A 281 -4.02 -7.25 32.44
CA HIS A 281 -4.42 -5.92 32.92
C HIS A 281 -5.14 -5.16 31.81
N ILE A 282 -6.41 -4.81 32.02
CA ILE A 282 -7.18 -3.94 31.11
C ILE A 282 -7.19 -2.53 31.69
N GLN A 283 -6.61 -1.58 30.96
CA GLN A 283 -6.74 -0.14 31.25
C GLN A 283 -7.89 0.43 30.44
N THR A 284 -8.86 1.06 31.11
CA THR A 284 -10.00 1.72 30.46
C THR A 284 -9.97 3.22 30.73
N SER A 285 -10.44 4.03 29.78
CA SER A 285 -10.70 5.46 30.00
C SER A 285 -12.16 5.68 30.38
N ARG A 286 -12.46 6.79 31.08
CA ARG A 286 -13.77 7.14 31.68
C ARG A 286 -15.01 6.97 30.78
N ASP A 287 -14.86 6.92 29.46
CA ASP A 287 -15.97 6.80 28.50
C ASP A 287 -16.11 5.38 27.89
N ALA A 288 -15.26 4.42 28.28
CA ALA A 288 -15.20 3.06 27.73
C ALA A 288 -15.87 1.97 28.59
N ASP A 289 -16.58 2.35 29.67
CA ASP A 289 -17.09 1.45 30.72
C ASP A 289 -17.83 0.21 30.19
N LYS A 290 -18.67 0.33 29.15
CA LYS A 290 -19.42 -0.81 28.63
C LYS A 290 -18.58 -1.81 27.85
N SER A 291 -17.52 -1.36 27.19
CA SER A 291 -16.67 -2.22 26.35
C SER A 291 -15.57 -2.87 27.19
N GLY A 292 -15.00 -2.13 28.15
CA GLY A 292 -14.02 -2.64 29.10
C GLY A 292 -14.60 -3.69 30.04
N LEU A 293 -15.79 -3.44 30.62
CA LEU A 293 -16.48 -4.42 31.47
C LEU A 293 -16.91 -5.66 30.69
N LYS A 294 -17.38 -5.52 29.44
CA LYS A 294 -17.68 -6.68 28.58
C LYS A 294 -16.43 -7.50 28.28
N LEU A 295 -15.30 -6.87 27.99
CA LEU A 295 -14.04 -7.58 27.76
C LEU A 295 -13.55 -8.28 29.05
N PHE A 296 -13.67 -7.61 30.20
CA PHE A 296 -13.35 -8.18 31.51
C PHE A 296 -14.23 -9.39 31.86
N ASP A 297 -15.56 -9.25 31.79
CA ASP A 297 -16.51 -10.33 32.07
C ASP A 297 -16.27 -11.52 31.15
N LEU A 298 -15.96 -11.24 29.89
CA LEU A 298 -15.79 -12.31 28.91
C LEU A 298 -14.43 -13.01 29.08
N LEU A 299 -13.35 -12.28 29.31
CA LEU A 299 -12.06 -12.91 29.60
C LEU A 299 -12.07 -13.70 30.92
N THR A 300 -12.72 -13.17 31.96
CA THR A 300 -12.81 -13.82 33.28
C THR A 300 -13.81 -14.98 33.27
N ASN A 301 -15.06 -14.74 32.86
CA ASN A 301 -16.14 -15.72 33.00
C ASN A 301 -16.20 -16.71 31.83
N THR A 302 -15.83 -16.29 30.62
CA THR A 302 -15.93 -17.14 29.42
C THR A 302 -14.59 -17.79 29.06
N CYS A 303 -13.49 -17.05 29.19
CA CYS A 303 -12.16 -17.55 28.84
C CYS A 303 -11.42 -18.19 30.02
N SER A 304 -11.88 -18.00 31.26
CA SER A 304 -11.23 -18.48 32.48
C SER A 304 -9.81 -17.93 32.64
N LEU A 305 -9.58 -16.70 32.17
CA LEU A 305 -8.31 -15.99 32.30
C LEU A 305 -8.37 -15.13 33.56
N LYS A 306 -7.24 -15.01 34.28
CA LYS A 306 -7.14 -14.10 35.41
C LYS A 306 -6.95 -12.69 34.87
N VAL A 307 -7.98 -11.86 35.02
CA VAL A 307 -7.99 -10.50 34.48
C VAL A 307 -8.20 -9.53 35.63
N SER A 308 -7.49 -8.42 35.61
CA SER A 308 -7.74 -7.28 36.50
C SER A 308 -8.09 -6.05 35.67
N LEU A 309 -9.15 -5.38 36.09
CA LEU A 309 -9.58 -4.10 35.54
C LEU A 309 -8.98 -3.00 36.40
N ASN A 310 -8.25 -2.06 35.80
CA ASN A 310 -7.72 -0.91 36.50
C ASN A 310 -8.39 0.35 35.96
N ASP A 311 -9.33 0.92 36.72
CA ASP A 311 -9.88 2.24 36.46
C ASP A 311 -8.88 3.27 36.95
N ASN A 312 -8.39 4.14 36.08
CA ASN A 312 -7.51 5.24 36.47
C ASN A 312 -8.29 6.23 37.37
N GLN A 313 -8.36 5.93 38.67
CA GLN A 313 -8.64 6.87 39.74
C GLN A 313 -7.39 7.04 40.61
N THR A 314 -6.33 7.62 40.04
CA THR A 314 -5.29 8.37 40.77
C THR A 314 -4.26 8.85 39.76
N THR A 315 -4.53 9.96 39.08
CA THR A 315 -3.46 10.85 38.64
C THR A 315 -2.98 11.61 39.87
N GLU A 316 -2.06 11.02 40.63
CA GLU A 316 -1.01 11.85 41.22
C GLU A 316 0.12 11.90 40.19
N GLU A 317 0.42 13.10 39.75
CA GLU A 317 1.54 13.42 38.89
C GLU A 317 2.85 12.93 39.53
N LEU A 318 3.38 11.79 39.07
CA LEU A 318 4.78 11.50 39.28
C LEU A 318 5.60 12.26 38.23
N LYS A 319 6.07 13.42 38.68
CA LYS A 319 7.09 14.25 38.05
C LYS A 319 8.28 13.40 37.60
N TYR A 320 8.67 13.59 36.34
CA TYR A 320 10.02 13.29 35.87
C TYR A 320 11.01 14.22 36.59
N GLU A 321 11.83 13.66 37.48
CA GLU A 321 13.14 14.23 37.82
C GLU A 321 14.21 13.29 37.24
N GLY A 322 15.07 13.85 36.40
CA GLY A 322 16.05 13.11 35.63
C GLY A 322 17.25 12.63 36.44
N ILE A 323 18.03 11.77 35.78
CA ILE A 323 19.47 11.90 35.47
C ILE A 323 19.70 11.17 34.15
#